data_AF-A0A2T1FEH3-F1
#
_entry.id   AF-A0A2T1FEH3-F1
#
_cell.length_a   1.000
_cell.length_b   1.000
_cell.length_c   1.000
_cell.angle_alpha   90.00
_cell.angle_beta   90.00
_cell.angle_gamma   90.00
#
_symmetry.space_group_name_H-M   'P 1'
#
loop_
_entity.id
_entity.type
_entity.pdbx_description
1 polymer ?
#
loop_
_entity_poly.entity_id
_entity_poly.type
_entity_poly.pdbx_seq_one_letter_code
_entity_poly.pdbx_strand_id
1 'polypeptide(L)'
;MDNDKGEWVSTWNIYKQIQHSAPEGILAWDMYPAPDGQIYTSEDLKSLKCVEGLFDLCQILNAIIYRDGWKFLVETHGIDRLLEVDKISGWFFDNTFDELRYHCLIVGYDPVTGFIGDYDENTGIFLPEQGGEYQTIWGSYDSEIS
;
A
#
# COMPACT_ATOMS: atom_id res chain seq x y z
N MET A 1 -20.34 -21.98 -15.95
CA MET A 1 -20.82 -21.54 -14.63
C MET A 1 -19.83 -20.49 -14.17
N ASP A 2 -20.16 -19.23 -14.45
CA ASP A 2 -19.38 -18.02 -14.09
C ASP A 2 -19.98 -17.42 -12.82
N ASN A 3 -19.81 -18.07 -11.66
CA ASN A 3 -20.27 -17.52 -10.38
C ASN A 3 -19.13 -17.07 -9.45
N ASP A 4 -17.88 -17.42 -9.74
CA ASP A 4 -16.77 -17.08 -8.83
C ASP A 4 -16.32 -15.62 -8.94
N LYS A 5 -16.44 -14.99 -10.12
CA LYS A 5 -15.95 -13.61 -10.32
C LYS A 5 -16.69 -12.55 -9.48
N GLY A 6 -17.93 -12.81 -9.08
CA GLY A 6 -18.75 -11.87 -8.32
C GLY A 6 -18.34 -11.74 -6.85
N GLU A 7 -17.92 -12.84 -6.22
CA GLU A 7 -17.51 -12.87 -4.81
C GLU A 7 -16.09 -12.32 -4.60
N TRP A 8 -15.17 -12.57 -5.54
CA TRP A 8 -13.82 -11.97 -5.47
C TRP A 8 -13.84 -10.46 -5.66
N VAL A 9 -14.68 -9.94 -6.57
CA VAL A 9 -14.83 -8.50 -6.79
C VAL A 9 -15.47 -7.80 -5.59
N SER A 10 -16.48 -8.41 -4.95
CA SER A 10 -17.11 -7.82 -3.75
C SER A 10 -16.16 -7.81 -2.56
N THR A 11 -15.38 -8.88 -2.37
CA THR A 11 -14.37 -8.98 -1.30
C THR A 11 -13.24 -7.96 -1.54
N TRP A 12 -12.74 -7.83 -2.77
CA TRP A 12 -11.74 -6.83 -3.15
C TRP A 12 -12.21 -5.39 -2.94
N ASN A 13 -13.48 -5.09 -3.25
CA ASN A 13 -14.06 -3.77 -3.02
C ASN A 13 -14.20 -3.42 -1.52
N ILE A 14 -14.48 -4.43 -0.67
CA ILE A 14 -14.48 -4.27 0.78
C ILE A 14 -13.04 -4.04 1.28
N TYR A 15 -12.06 -4.80 0.79
CA TYR A 15 -10.65 -4.59 1.13
C TYR A 15 -10.17 -3.18 0.75
N LYS A 16 -10.50 -2.70 -0.45
CA LYS A 16 -10.20 -1.32 -0.88
C LYS A 16 -10.82 -0.30 0.06
N GLN A 17 -12.12 -0.38 0.33
CA GLN A 17 -12.80 0.56 1.24
C GLN A 17 -12.16 0.58 2.64
N ILE A 18 -11.76 -0.59 3.16
CA ILE A 18 -11.07 -0.69 4.45
C ILE A 18 -9.68 -0.04 4.36
N GLN A 19 -8.91 -0.29 3.29
CA GLN A 19 -7.57 0.26 3.10
C GLN A 19 -7.53 1.80 3.02
N HIS A 20 -8.59 2.45 2.54
CA HIS A 20 -8.69 3.91 2.48
C HIS A 20 -9.00 4.58 3.83
N SER A 21 -9.61 3.86 4.78
CA SER A 21 -10.20 4.45 6.00
C SER A 21 -9.78 3.69 7.26
N ALA A 22 -8.53 3.87 7.68
CA ALA A 22 -8.07 3.39 8.99
C ALA A 22 -8.69 4.22 10.12
N PRO A 23 -8.96 3.62 11.30
CA PRO A 23 -9.16 4.40 12.52
C PRO A 23 -7.94 5.28 12.81
N GLU A 24 -8.17 6.43 13.46
CA GLU A 24 -7.10 7.41 13.73
C GLU A 24 -5.91 6.78 14.47
N GLY A 25 -4.70 7.00 13.95
CA GLY A 25 -3.46 6.49 14.52
C GLY A 25 -3.10 5.04 14.16
N ILE A 26 -3.95 4.34 13.41
CA ILE A 26 -3.68 2.99 12.90
C ILE A 26 -3.09 3.09 11.49
N LEU A 27 -1.92 2.49 11.29
CA LEU A 27 -1.18 2.55 10.02
C LEU A 27 -1.19 1.22 9.25
N ALA A 28 -1.24 0.10 9.97
CA ALA A 28 -1.47 -1.21 9.38
C ALA A 28 -2.20 -2.13 10.37
N TRP A 29 -2.75 -3.21 9.83
CA TRP A 29 -3.44 -4.23 10.63
C TRP A 29 -3.13 -5.62 10.08
N ASP A 30 -2.65 -6.50 10.95
CA ASP A 30 -2.53 -7.94 10.73
C ASP A 30 -3.76 -8.61 11.33
N MET A 31 -4.37 -9.55 10.61
CA MET A 31 -5.55 -10.28 11.09
C MET A 31 -5.24 -11.25 12.24
N TYR A 32 -3.97 -11.61 12.46
CA TYR A 32 -3.56 -12.56 13.49
C TYR A 32 -3.06 -11.85 14.78
N PRO A 33 -3.40 -12.37 15.97
CA PRO A 33 -4.33 -13.46 16.24
C PRO A 33 -5.79 -13.01 16.12
N ALA A 34 -6.61 -13.79 15.41
CA ALA A 34 -8.05 -13.52 15.33
C ALA A 34 -8.75 -13.71 16.70
N PRO A 35 -9.81 -12.94 17.02
CA PRO A 35 -10.51 -12.00 16.14
C PRO A 35 -9.94 -10.57 16.15
N ASP A 36 -9.07 -10.24 17.10
CA ASP A 36 -8.66 -8.85 17.35
C ASP A 36 -7.53 -8.39 16.40
N GLY A 37 -6.72 -9.34 15.93
CA GLY A 37 -5.54 -9.06 15.12
C GLY A 37 -4.47 -8.28 15.87
N GLN A 38 -3.53 -7.71 15.10
CA GLN A 38 -2.49 -6.83 15.60
C GLN A 38 -2.51 -5.50 14.84
N ILE A 39 -2.58 -4.41 15.60
CA ILE A 39 -2.52 -3.04 15.09
C ILE A 39 -1.06 -2.59 15.06
N TYR A 40 -0.69 -1.88 13.99
CA TYR A 40 0.61 -1.24 13.84
C TYR A 40 0.42 0.28 13.85
N THR A 41 1.20 0.94 14.70
CA THR A 41 1.23 2.40 14.87
C THR A 41 2.50 2.99 14.26
N SER A 42 2.62 4.32 14.29
CA SER A 42 3.84 5.01 13.86
C SER A 42 5.08 4.59 14.65
N GLU A 43 4.96 4.26 15.94
CA GLU A 43 6.12 3.82 16.74
C GLU A 43 6.61 2.45 16.30
N ASP A 44 5.71 1.54 15.93
CA ASP A 44 6.07 0.22 15.43
C ASP A 44 6.77 0.34 14.06
N LEU A 45 6.18 1.13 13.16
CA LEU A 45 6.64 1.26 11.78
C LEU A 45 7.90 2.12 11.61
N LYS A 46 8.44 2.73 12.67
CA LYS A 46 9.81 3.32 12.64
C LYS A 46 10.90 2.26 12.54
N SER A 47 10.63 1.02 12.91
CA SER A 47 11.62 -0.06 12.88
C SER A 47 11.55 -0.80 11.55
N LEU A 48 12.62 -0.74 10.74
CA LEU A 48 12.68 -1.50 9.48
C LEU A 48 12.47 -3.01 9.67
N LYS A 49 12.87 -3.56 10.82
CA LYS A 49 12.61 -4.97 11.18
C LYS A 49 11.10 -5.24 11.35
N CYS A 50 10.36 -4.27 11.88
CA CYS A 50 8.91 -4.37 11.99
C CYS A 50 8.25 -4.23 10.60
N VAL A 51 8.78 -3.36 9.75
CA VAL A 51 8.31 -3.21 8.36
C VAL A 51 8.53 -4.48 7.54
N GLU A 52 9.70 -5.12 7.67
CA GLU A 52 10.01 -6.41 7.04
C GLU A 52 8.99 -7.48 7.42
N GLY A 53 8.74 -7.66 8.73
CA GLY A 53 7.75 -8.62 9.20
C GLY A 53 6.32 -8.29 8.75
N LEU A 54 5.99 -7.00 8.61
CA LEU A 54 4.71 -6.58 8.05
C LEU A 54 4.59 -6.91 6.55
N PHE A 55 5.66 -6.72 5.78
CA PHE A 55 5.69 -7.09 4.36
C PHE A 55 5.56 -8.60 4.17
N ASP A 56 6.20 -9.42 5.00
CA ASP A 56 6.00 -10.88 5.03
C ASP A 56 4.52 -11.25 5.22
N LEU A 57 3.83 -10.55 6.12
CA LEU A 57 2.41 -10.79 6.37
C LEU A 57 1.53 -10.32 5.21
N CYS A 58 1.87 -9.19 4.59
CA CYS A 58 1.16 -8.70 3.40
C CYS A 58 1.32 -9.62 2.19
N GLN A 59 2.50 -10.24 2.02
CA GLN A 59 2.76 -11.23 0.96
C GLN A 59 1.76 -12.39 1.00
N ILE A 60 1.41 -12.87 2.19
CA ILE A 60 0.46 -13.98 2.38
C ILE A 60 -0.98 -13.50 2.62
N LEU A 61 -1.27 -12.22 2.36
CA LEU A 61 -2.59 -11.60 2.51
C LEU A 61 -3.14 -11.59 3.95
N ASN A 62 -2.27 -11.67 4.96
CA ASN A 62 -2.66 -11.63 6.37
C ASN A 62 -2.67 -10.22 6.96
N ALA A 63 -1.96 -9.28 6.35
CA ALA A 63 -1.93 -7.89 6.79
C ALA A 63 -2.28 -6.91 5.66
N ILE A 64 -2.83 -5.77 6.06
CA ILE A 64 -3.06 -4.62 5.19
C ILE A 64 -2.31 -3.42 5.73
N ILE A 65 -1.71 -2.65 4.83
CA ILE A 65 -1.15 -1.34 5.11
C ILE A 65 -2.15 -0.32 4.59
N TYR A 66 -2.62 0.55 5.48
CA TYR A 66 -3.59 1.58 5.10
C TYR A 66 -2.90 2.72 4.35
N ARG A 67 -3.69 3.59 3.72
CA ARG A 67 -3.22 4.81 3.04
C ARG A 67 -2.20 5.60 3.85
N ASP A 68 -2.56 5.93 5.09
CA ASP A 68 -1.70 6.74 5.96
C ASP A 68 -0.46 5.96 6.41
N GLY A 69 -0.54 4.62 6.46
CA GLY A 69 0.60 3.76 6.70
C GLY A 69 1.60 3.77 5.55
N TRP A 70 1.14 3.65 4.31
CA TRP A 70 2.00 3.78 3.13
C TRP A 70 2.67 5.14 3.05
N LYS A 71 1.90 6.21 3.27
CA LYS A 71 2.45 7.57 3.36
C LYS A 71 3.53 7.67 4.43
N PHE A 72 3.25 7.18 5.64
CA PHE A 72 4.21 7.20 6.74
C PHE A 72 5.49 6.42 6.43
N LEU A 73 5.36 5.22 5.83
CA LEU A 73 6.50 4.39 5.45
C LEU A 73 7.40 5.10 4.44
N VAL A 74 6.80 5.69 3.40
CA VAL A 74 7.54 6.43 2.36
C VAL A 74 8.22 7.66 2.94
N GLU A 75 7.52 8.46 3.77
CA GLU A 75 8.10 9.66 4.40
C GLU A 75 9.20 9.32 5.43
N THR A 76 9.10 8.17 6.11
CA THR A 76 10.04 7.79 7.18
C THR A 76 11.29 7.09 6.65
N HIS A 77 11.12 6.17 5.70
CA HIS A 77 12.21 5.29 5.24
C HIS A 77 12.70 5.62 3.83
N GLY A 78 11.88 6.28 3.02
CA GLY A 78 12.12 6.46 1.60
C GLY A 78 11.88 5.19 0.79
N ILE A 79 11.58 5.38 -0.50
CA ILE A 79 11.26 4.31 -1.45
C ILE A 79 12.39 3.28 -1.55
N ASP A 80 13.64 3.74 -1.69
CA ASP A 80 14.79 2.85 -1.90
C ASP A 80 14.96 1.83 -0.76
N ARG A 81 14.76 2.27 0.50
CA ARG A 81 14.83 1.37 1.66
C ARG A 81 13.66 0.39 1.72
N LEU A 82 12.47 0.81 1.32
CA LEU A 82 11.31 -0.08 1.26
C LEU A 82 11.51 -1.16 0.18
N LEU A 83 12.12 -0.82 -0.95
CA LEU A 83 12.51 -1.81 -1.97
C LEU A 83 13.62 -2.75 -1.49
N GLU A 84 14.53 -2.30 -0.61
CA GLU A 84 15.51 -3.19 0.04
C GLU A 84 14.86 -4.16 1.04
N VAL A 85 13.89 -3.67 1.83
CA VAL A 85 13.10 -4.52 2.72
C VAL A 85 12.34 -5.57 1.92
N ASP A 86 11.69 -5.15 0.84
CA ASP A 86 10.93 -6.05 -0.01
C ASP A 86 11.79 -7.16 -0.63
N LYS A 87 13.04 -6.87 -1.02
CA LYS A 87 13.99 -7.92 -1.48
C LYS A 87 14.25 -9.02 -0.46
N ILE A 88 13.99 -8.77 0.81
CA ILE A 88 14.12 -9.74 1.89
C ILE A 88 12.80 -10.48 2.09
N SER A 89 11.68 -9.77 2.18
CA SER A 89 10.35 -10.37 2.41
C SER A 89 9.78 -11.09 1.18
N GLY A 90 10.15 -10.65 -0.02
CA GLY A 90 9.66 -11.13 -1.30
C GLY A 90 8.17 -10.87 -1.51
N TRP A 91 7.66 -9.72 -1.06
CA TRP A 91 6.26 -9.39 -1.25
C TRP A 91 6.00 -9.01 -2.70
N PHE A 92 6.81 -8.13 -3.26
CA PHE A 92 6.72 -7.74 -4.67
C PHE A 92 7.43 -8.78 -5.55
N PHE A 93 6.80 -9.16 -6.65
CA PHE A 93 7.33 -10.15 -7.58
C PHE A 93 8.65 -9.71 -8.20
N ASP A 94 8.71 -8.46 -8.67
CA ASP A 94 9.88 -7.94 -9.38
C ASP A 94 10.71 -6.96 -8.55
N ASN A 95 10.30 -6.69 -7.30
CA ASN A 95 10.97 -5.75 -6.37
C ASN A 95 11.20 -4.36 -7.00
N THR A 96 10.22 -3.92 -7.81
CA THR A 96 10.31 -2.69 -8.58
C THR A 96 9.56 -1.55 -7.90
N PHE A 97 9.97 -0.33 -8.24
CA PHE A 97 9.21 0.85 -7.86
C PHE A 97 7.77 0.81 -8.35
N ASP A 98 7.51 0.32 -9.56
CA ASP A 98 6.16 0.30 -10.12
C ASP A 98 5.22 -0.59 -9.28
N GLU A 99 5.72 -1.69 -8.74
CA GLU A 99 4.94 -2.58 -7.88
C GLU A 99 4.68 -1.96 -6.49
N LEU A 100 5.70 -1.34 -5.88
CA LEU A 100 5.53 -0.56 -4.64
C LEU A 100 4.51 0.57 -4.85
N ARG A 101 4.64 1.31 -5.95
CA ARG A 101 3.75 2.41 -6.30
C ARG A 101 2.34 1.91 -6.52
N TYR A 102 2.16 0.77 -7.18
CA TYR A 102 0.85 0.15 -7.35
C TYR A 102 0.17 -0.11 -5.99
N HIS A 103 0.89 -0.70 -5.03
CA HIS A 103 0.33 -0.92 -3.68
C HIS A 103 -0.06 0.38 -2.95
N CYS A 104 0.72 1.44 -3.12
CA CYS A 104 0.36 2.77 -2.58
C CYS A 104 -0.88 3.34 -3.28
N LEU A 105 -0.93 3.28 -4.61
CA LEU A 105 -2.01 3.85 -5.41
C LEU A 105 -3.35 3.18 -5.11
N ILE A 106 -3.36 1.84 -4.96
CA ILE A 106 -4.58 1.08 -4.63
C ILE A 106 -5.23 1.55 -3.33
N VAL A 107 -4.43 1.98 -2.36
CA VAL A 107 -4.94 2.50 -1.09
C VAL A 107 -5.17 4.01 -1.10
N GLY A 108 -4.95 4.66 -2.25
CA GLY A 108 -5.22 6.08 -2.45
C GLY A 108 -4.08 7.02 -2.07
N TYR A 109 -2.83 6.57 -2.18
CA TYR A 109 -1.64 7.40 -1.99
C TYR A 109 -0.71 7.28 -3.20
N ASP A 110 -0.32 8.42 -3.80
CA ASP A 110 0.74 8.42 -4.82
C ASP A 110 2.08 8.83 -4.20
N PRO A 111 3.06 7.91 -4.09
CA PRO A 111 4.37 8.20 -3.50
C PRO A 111 5.24 9.13 -4.35
N VAL A 112 4.89 9.37 -5.63
CA VAL A 112 5.61 10.32 -6.50
C VAL A 112 5.21 11.76 -6.19
N THR A 113 3.92 12.02 -6.05
CA THR A 113 3.38 13.37 -5.87
C THR A 113 3.12 13.70 -4.41
N GLY A 114 3.05 12.69 -3.54
CA GLY A 114 2.62 12.81 -2.15
C GLY A 114 1.12 13.02 -2.01
N PHE A 115 0.34 12.92 -3.08
CA PHE A 115 -1.09 13.18 -3.07
C PHE A 115 -1.89 12.00 -2.54
N ILE A 116 -3.03 12.35 -1.96
CA ILE A 116 -4.07 11.44 -1.53
C ILE A 116 -5.23 11.58 -2.51
N GLY A 117 -5.85 10.46 -2.87
CA GLY A 117 -6.88 10.42 -3.89
C GLY A 117 -7.37 9.00 -4.18
N ASP A 118 -8.08 8.86 -5.28
CA ASP A 118 -8.60 7.58 -5.76
C ASP A 118 -7.83 7.13 -7.00
N TYR A 119 -7.43 5.87 -7.03
CA TYR A 119 -6.79 5.24 -8.19
C TYR A 119 -7.74 4.26 -8.87
N ASP A 120 -7.96 4.44 -10.17
CA ASP A 120 -8.71 3.48 -10.99
C ASP A 120 -7.74 2.59 -11.78
N GLU A 121 -7.64 1.33 -11.35
CA GLU A 121 -6.80 0.32 -12.00
C GLU A 121 -7.15 0.06 -13.46
N ASN A 122 -8.40 0.25 -13.87
CA ASN A 122 -8.84 -0.05 -15.23
C ASN A 122 -8.38 1.03 -16.22
N THR A 123 -8.27 2.26 -15.74
CA THR A 123 -7.89 3.41 -16.57
C THR A 123 -6.45 3.85 -16.32
N GLY A 124 -5.86 3.49 -15.17
CA GLY A 124 -4.57 3.99 -14.71
C GLY A 124 -4.61 5.48 -14.33
N ILE A 125 -5.79 6.02 -14.04
CA ILE A 125 -5.97 7.42 -13.66
C ILE A 125 -5.96 7.54 -12.14
N PHE A 126 -5.22 8.53 -11.64
CA PHE A 126 -5.28 8.96 -10.25
C PHE A 126 -6.06 10.29 -10.15
N LEU A 127 -6.99 10.35 -9.20
CA LEU A 127 -7.86 11.49 -8.92
C LEU A 127 -7.52 12.04 -7.53
N PRO A 128 -6.65 13.07 -7.42
CA PRO A 128 -6.32 13.68 -6.14
C PRO A 128 -7.52 14.33 -5.46
N GLU A 129 -7.61 14.24 -4.13
CA GLU A 129 -8.64 14.91 -3.34
C GLU A 129 -8.59 16.45 -3.47
N GLN A 130 -7.40 17.02 -3.74
CA GLN A 130 -7.25 18.46 -3.95
C GLN A 130 -7.77 18.93 -5.33
N GLY A 131 -8.22 18.01 -6.18
CA GLY A 131 -8.77 18.26 -7.51
C GLY A 131 -7.77 18.06 -8.66
N GLY A 132 -8.32 17.87 -9.86
CA GLY A 132 -7.57 17.48 -11.06
C GLY A 132 -7.55 15.97 -11.29
N GLU A 133 -6.88 15.54 -12.35
CA GLU A 133 -6.64 14.13 -12.66
C GLU A 133 -5.34 13.99 -13.45
N TYR A 134 -4.66 12.86 -13.30
CA TYR A 134 -3.54 12.53 -14.17
C TYR A 134 -3.41 11.03 -14.41
N GLN A 135 -2.92 10.68 -15.59
CA GLN A 135 -2.53 9.32 -15.92
C GLN A 135 -1.26 8.98 -15.15
N THR A 136 -1.25 7.88 -14.41
CA THR A 136 -0.02 7.37 -13.80
C THR A 136 0.90 6.85 -14.90
N ILE A 137 2.14 7.34 -14.93
CA ILE A 137 3.16 6.89 -15.86
C ILE A 137 4.00 5.82 -15.16
N TRP A 138 3.90 4.59 -15.65
CA TRP A 138 4.73 3.46 -15.21
C TRP A 138 6.17 3.62 -15.71
N GLY A 139 7.15 3.25 -14.88
CA GLY A 139 8.58 3.31 -15.21
C GLY A 139 9.21 4.70 -15.14
N SER A 140 8.62 5.64 -14.39
CA SER A 140 9.08 7.04 -14.30
C SER A 140 9.90 7.40 -13.05
N TYR A 141 10.32 6.41 -12.26
CA TYR A 141 11.17 6.67 -11.10
C TYR A 141 12.62 6.89 -11.54
N ASP A 142 12.97 8.15 -11.76
CA ASP A 142 14.34 8.61 -11.75
C ASP A 142 14.75 8.87 -10.30
N SER A 143 15.72 8.10 -9.80
CA SER A 143 16.30 8.19 -8.44
C SER A 143 17.04 9.52 -8.15
N GLU A 144 16.79 10.59 -8.92
CA GLU A 144 17.56 11.85 -8.88
C GLU A 144 16.89 12.99 -8.11
N ILE A 145 15.97 12.71 -7.18
CA ILE A 145 15.52 13.72 -6.21
C ILE A 145 16.02 13.34 -4.82
N SER A 146 17.25 13.80 -4.56
CA SER A 146 17.98 13.80 -3.29
C SER A 146 17.40 14.77 -2.27
#